data_AF-A0A925GTC5-F1
#
_entry.id   AF-A0A925GTC5-F1
#
_cell.length_a   1.000
_cell.length_b   1.000
_cell.length_c   1.000
_cell.angle_alpha   90.00
_cell.angle_beta   90.00
_cell.angle_gamma   90.00
#
_symmetry.space_group_name_H-M   'P 1'
#
loop_
_entity.id
_entity.type
_entity.pdbx_description
1 polymer ?
#
loop_
_entity_poly.entity_id
_entity_poly.type
_entity_poly.pdbx_seq_one_letter_code
_entity_poly.pdbx_strand_id
1 'polypeptide(L)'
;MTCRSLSFAALALVLFGPEQAPAEELAPKAEQLVTEAKKVQLEAQDISKELKPRGFDLARVQEMMANLERHVTSVDQLVKDLAPHEPQMTSHQKAKYEAVKMKAQLLTVFITNKRNILAGDELSKNRSLLRSKADGIARRAELLQQSAMALRR
;
A
#
# COMPACT_ATOMS: atom_id res chain seq x y z
N MET A 1 65.73 -32.36 -29.53
CA MET A 1 65.09 -31.04 -29.72
C MET A 1 63.59 -31.28 -29.80
N THR A 2 62.88 -31.44 -28.67
CA THR A 2 62.16 -30.39 -27.90
C THR A 2 61.10 -29.63 -28.71
N CYS A 3 59.81 -29.94 -28.50
CA CYS A 3 58.88 -28.97 -27.93
C CYS A 3 57.56 -29.61 -27.47
N ARG A 4 57.20 -29.30 -26.22
CA ARG A 4 55.92 -29.51 -25.53
C ARG A 4 54.92 -28.44 -25.98
N SER A 5 53.61 -28.74 -25.92
CA SER A 5 52.57 -27.85 -25.34
C SER A 5 51.25 -28.63 -25.26
N LEU A 6 50.81 -29.02 -24.05
CA LEU A 6 49.89 -28.27 -23.14
C LEU A 6 48.44 -28.34 -23.65
N SER A 7 47.60 -29.26 -23.13
CA SER A 7 46.68 -29.05 -22.00
C SER A 7 45.92 -27.72 -22.08
N PHE A 8 44.58 -27.75 -22.04
CA PHE A 8 43.80 -27.36 -20.84
C PHE A 8 42.29 -27.60 -21.01
N ALA A 9 41.77 -28.40 -20.06
CA ALA A 9 40.50 -28.27 -19.35
C ALA A 9 39.20 -27.95 -20.13
N ALA A 10 38.47 -29.03 -20.45
CA ALA A 10 37.02 -29.01 -20.35
C ALA A 10 36.62 -29.17 -18.87
N LEU A 11 36.09 -28.13 -18.26
CA LEU A 11 35.14 -28.24 -17.14
C LEU A 11 34.44 -26.89 -16.96
N ALA A 12 33.30 -26.74 -17.64
CA ALA A 12 32.36 -25.66 -17.35
C ALA A 12 31.74 -25.95 -15.98
N LEU A 13 32.34 -25.39 -14.93
CA LEU A 13 31.75 -25.36 -13.59
C LEU A 13 30.61 -24.33 -13.65
N VAL A 14 29.38 -24.80 -13.88
CA VAL A 14 28.18 -24.02 -13.59
C VAL A 14 28.10 -23.92 -12.07
N LEU A 15 28.69 -22.87 -11.52
CA LEU A 15 28.44 -22.46 -10.15
C LEU A 15 26.98 -22.02 -10.09
N PHE A 16 26.11 -22.94 -9.64
CA PHE A 16 24.87 -22.59 -8.98
C PHE A 16 25.25 -21.76 -7.75
N GLY A 17 25.27 -20.44 -7.90
CA GLY A 17 25.22 -19.54 -6.76
C GLY A 17 23.88 -19.73 -6.06
N PRO A 18 23.82 -19.75 -4.73
CA PRO A 18 22.56 -19.59 -4.03
C PRO A 18 22.11 -18.14 -4.24
N GLU A 19 21.41 -17.85 -5.33
CA GLU A 19 20.72 -16.57 -5.51
C GLU A 19 19.40 -16.61 -4.71
N GLN A 20 19.53 -16.76 -3.39
CA GLN A 20 18.47 -16.53 -2.44
C GLN A 20 18.64 -15.11 -1.90
N ALA A 21 18.29 -14.12 -2.70
CA ALA A 21 18.09 -12.76 -2.22
C ALA A 21 16.88 -12.10 -2.92
N PRO A 22 15.64 -12.49 -2.53
CA PRO A 22 14.55 -11.53 -2.61
C PRO A 22 13.49 -11.57 -1.48
N ALA A 23 13.53 -12.56 -0.59
CA ALA A 23 12.48 -12.74 0.43
C ALA A 23 12.63 -11.81 1.64
N GLU A 24 13.86 -11.37 1.94
CA GLU A 24 14.19 -10.62 3.16
C GLU A 24 13.64 -9.18 3.16
N GLU A 25 13.48 -8.55 1.99
CA GLU A 25 12.97 -7.17 1.87
C GLU A 25 11.44 -7.09 1.67
N LEU A 26 10.79 -8.17 1.24
CA LEU A 26 9.35 -8.19 0.99
C LEU A 26 8.53 -8.11 2.28
N ALA A 27 8.90 -8.93 3.27
CA ALA A 27 8.21 -9.00 4.55
C ALA A 27 8.18 -7.67 5.33
N PRO A 28 9.29 -6.92 5.50
CA PRO A 28 9.26 -5.64 6.19
C PRO A 28 8.46 -4.57 5.43
N LYS A 29 8.52 -4.53 4.08
CA LYS A 29 7.70 -3.61 3.27
C LYS A 29 6.21 -3.94 3.38
N ALA A 30 5.85 -5.23 3.36
CA ALA A 30 4.48 -5.67 3.59
C ALA A 30 3.99 -5.29 4.99
N GLU A 31 4.84 -5.35 6.02
CA GLU A 31 4.49 -4.92 7.38
C GLU A 31 4.27 -3.40 7.49
N GLN A 32 5.11 -2.61 6.82
CA GLN A 32 4.92 -1.16 6.71
C GLN A 32 3.59 -0.84 6.00
N LEU A 33 3.26 -1.58 4.94
CA LEU A 33 1.99 -1.43 4.23
C LEU A 33 0.79 -1.76 5.12
N VAL A 34 0.87 -2.83 5.92
CA VAL A 34 -0.17 -3.15 6.92
C VAL A 34 -0.32 -2.00 7.92
N THR A 35 0.80 -1.46 8.41
CA THR A 35 0.81 -0.37 9.39
C THR A 35 0.18 0.90 8.83
N GLU A 36 0.56 1.34 7.63
CA GLU A 36 -0.03 2.53 7.01
C GLU A 36 -1.50 2.32 6.64
N ALA A 37 -1.86 1.13 6.13
CA ALA A 37 -3.27 0.81 5.86
C ALA A 37 -4.11 0.81 7.15
N LYS A 38 -3.55 0.43 8.30
CA LYS A 38 -4.21 0.56 9.61
C LYS A 38 -4.40 2.02 10.03
N LYS A 39 -3.41 2.88 9.80
CA LYS A 39 -3.56 4.33 10.04
C LYS A 39 -4.66 4.93 9.17
N VAL A 40 -4.72 4.59 7.88
CA VAL A 40 -5.82 4.99 6.97
C VAL A 40 -7.18 4.53 7.53
N GLN A 41 -7.27 3.29 8.01
CA GLN A 41 -8.52 2.77 8.59
C GLN A 41 -8.96 3.58 9.81
N LEU A 42 -8.06 3.79 10.77
CA LEU A 42 -8.37 4.47 12.03
C LEU A 42 -8.74 5.94 11.79
N GLU A 43 -7.95 6.66 11.00
CA GLU A 43 -8.23 8.07 10.66
C GLU A 43 -9.59 8.21 9.94
N ALA A 44 -9.89 7.31 9.00
CA ALA A 44 -11.18 7.31 8.31
C ALA A 44 -12.37 7.02 9.25
N GLN A 45 -12.19 6.13 10.24
CA GLN A 45 -13.20 5.87 11.27
C GLN A 45 -13.38 7.09 12.17
N ASP A 46 -12.30 7.76 12.55
CA ASP A 46 -12.35 8.92 13.43
C ASP A 46 -13.00 10.11 12.72
N ILE A 47 -12.71 10.33 11.43
CA ILE A 47 -13.44 11.30 10.59
C ILE A 47 -14.94 11.00 10.59
N SER A 48 -15.32 9.74 10.44
CA SER A 48 -16.73 9.33 10.45
C SER A 48 -17.41 9.64 11.79
N LYS A 49 -16.70 9.42 12.90
CA LYS A 49 -17.17 9.74 14.26
C LYS A 49 -17.30 11.24 14.47
N GLU A 50 -16.32 12.03 14.06
CA GLU A 50 -16.32 13.50 14.19
C GLU A 50 -17.46 14.12 13.37
N LEU A 51 -17.79 13.56 12.20
CA LEU A 51 -18.91 14.00 11.37
C LEU A 51 -20.30 13.55 11.87
N LYS A 52 -20.39 12.79 12.97
CA LYS A 52 -21.67 12.33 13.53
C LYS A 52 -22.49 13.47 14.17
N PRO A 53 -21.94 14.30 15.08
CA PRO A 53 -22.65 15.45 15.64
C PRO A 53 -23.01 16.51 14.58
N ARG A 54 -24.03 17.34 14.87
CA ARG A 54 -24.46 18.42 13.96
C ARG A 54 -23.50 19.63 14.00
N GLY A 55 -22.90 19.92 15.15
CA GLY A 55 -21.88 20.97 15.32
C GLY A 55 -20.47 20.40 15.37
N PHE A 56 -20.10 19.59 14.38
CA PHE A 56 -18.74 19.04 14.29
C PHE A 56 -17.71 20.16 14.06
N ASP A 57 -16.48 19.93 14.49
CA ASP A 57 -15.40 20.89 14.28
C ASP A 57 -14.86 20.74 12.84
N LEU A 58 -15.14 21.75 12.01
CA LEU A 58 -14.72 21.77 10.62
C LEU A 58 -13.18 21.79 10.48
N ALA A 59 -12.50 22.60 11.29
CA ALA A 59 -11.04 22.72 11.22
C ALA A 59 -10.39 21.38 11.57
N ARG A 60 -10.93 20.71 12.61
CA ARG A 60 -10.51 19.36 12.98
C ARG A 60 -10.74 18.35 11.87
N VAL A 61 -11.92 18.33 11.23
CA VAL A 61 -12.20 17.42 10.12
C VAL A 61 -11.24 17.67 8.95
N GLN A 62 -10.91 18.93 8.64
CA GLN A 62 -9.96 19.27 7.59
C GLN A 62 -8.54 18.76 7.91
N GLU A 63 -8.08 18.91 9.15
CA GLU A 63 -6.81 18.35 9.61
C GLU A 63 -6.79 16.82 9.48
N MET A 64 -7.81 16.14 9.98
CA MET A 64 -7.93 14.68 9.89
C MET A 64 -7.95 14.20 8.43
N MET A 65 -8.63 14.92 7.53
CA MET A 65 -8.61 14.60 6.10
C MET A 65 -7.23 14.79 5.47
N ALA A 66 -6.47 15.82 5.87
CA ALA A 66 -5.09 16.00 5.43
C ALA A 66 -4.18 14.87 5.95
N ASN A 67 -4.39 14.41 7.18
CA ASN A 67 -3.69 13.24 7.74
C ASN A 67 -4.01 11.98 6.95
N LEU A 68 -5.30 11.75 6.68
CA LEU A 68 -5.77 10.63 5.86
C LEU A 68 -5.13 10.65 4.46
N GLU A 69 -5.03 11.81 3.82
CA GLU A 69 -4.34 11.96 2.52
C GLU A 69 -2.86 11.58 2.59
N ARG A 70 -2.16 12.02 3.64
CA ARG A 70 -0.75 11.64 3.84
C ARG A 70 -0.61 10.12 3.98
N HIS A 71 -1.43 9.47 4.80
CA HIS A 71 -1.39 8.01 4.97
C HIS A 71 -1.70 7.23 3.69
N VAL A 72 -2.67 7.66 2.90
CA VAL A 72 -2.95 7.01 1.60
C VAL A 72 -1.82 7.23 0.59
N THR A 73 -1.18 8.40 0.60
CA THR A 73 0.01 8.65 -0.22
C THR A 73 1.15 7.71 0.18
N SER A 74 1.37 7.50 1.48
CA SER A 74 2.34 6.51 1.97
C SER A 74 2.00 5.08 1.54
N VAL A 75 0.72 4.69 1.59
CA VAL A 75 0.26 3.40 1.05
C VAL A 75 0.59 3.26 -0.43
N ASP A 76 0.27 4.26 -1.25
CA ASP A 76 0.55 4.24 -2.69
C ASP A 76 2.05 4.14 -2.99
N GLN A 77 2.88 4.87 -2.24
CA GLN A 77 4.33 4.78 -2.35
C GLN A 77 4.86 3.40 -1.97
N LEU A 78 4.40 2.82 -0.86
CA LEU A 78 4.81 1.47 -0.44
C LEU A 78 4.43 0.40 -1.47
N VAL A 79 3.27 0.54 -2.13
CA VAL A 79 2.87 -0.35 -3.23
C VAL A 79 3.79 -0.21 -4.44
N LYS A 80 4.21 1.02 -4.78
CA LYS A 80 5.19 1.27 -5.85
C LYS A 80 6.56 0.70 -5.50
N ASP A 81 6.99 0.83 -4.25
CA ASP A 81 8.26 0.31 -3.76
C ASP A 81 8.30 -1.23 -3.70
N LEU A 82 7.13 -1.88 -3.73
CA LEU A 82 6.98 -3.33 -3.85
C LEU A 82 7.05 -3.82 -5.31
N ALA A 83 6.79 -2.96 -6.29
CA ALA A 83 6.74 -3.35 -7.71
C ALA A 83 8.05 -3.96 -8.25
N PRO A 84 9.25 -3.46 -7.89
CA PRO A 84 10.51 -4.07 -8.35
C PRO A 84 10.72 -5.51 -7.86
N HIS A 85 10.05 -5.90 -6.77
CA HIS A 85 10.13 -7.26 -6.22
C HIS A 85 9.12 -8.22 -6.85
N GLU A 86 8.18 -7.73 -7.66
CA GLU A 86 7.15 -8.54 -8.32
C GLU A 86 7.74 -9.72 -9.12
N PRO A 87 8.81 -9.58 -9.93
CA PRO A 87 9.37 -10.70 -10.68
C PRO A 87 9.81 -11.87 -9.79
N GLN A 88 10.23 -11.56 -8.56
CA GLN A 88 10.75 -12.51 -7.57
C GLN A 88 9.64 -13.14 -6.71
N MET A 89 8.41 -12.63 -6.79
CA MET A 89 7.26 -13.17 -6.07
C MET A 89 6.78 -14.49 -6.70
N THR A 90 6.32 -15.41 -5.84
CA THR A 90 5.57 -16.60 -6.28
C THR A 90 4.27 -16.20 -6.97
N SER A 91 3.68 -17.07 -7.78
CA SER A 91 2.37 -16.81 -8.42
C SER A 91 1.28 -16.47 -7.40
N HIS A 92 1.34 -17.07 -6.21
CA HIS A 92 0.42 -16.75 -5.12
C HIS A 92 0.62 -15.31 -4.61
N GLN A 93 1.86 -14.93 -4.33
CA GLN A 93 2.21 -13.57 -3.88
C GLN A 93 1.89 -12.51 -4.94
N LYS A 94 2.13 -12.78 -6.22
CA LYS A 94 1.74 -11.89 -7.33
C LYS A 94 0.25 -11.59 -7.34
N ALA A 95 -0.60 -12.61 -7.18
CA ALA A 95 -2.04 -12.43 -7.10
C ALA A 95 -2.46 -11.58 -5.89
N LYS A 96 -1.78 -11.73 -4.74
CA LYS A 96 -2.01 -10.89 -3.56
C LYS A 96 -1.52 -9.45 -3.78
N TYR A 97 -0.39 -9.28 -4.46
CA TYR A 97 0.18 -7.98 -4.77
C TYR A 97 -0.72 -7.19 -5.70
N GLU A 98 -1.27 -7.81 -6.75
CA GLU A 98 -2.26 -7.16 -7.63
C GLU A 98 -3.54 -6.77 -6.86
N ALA A 99 -4.02 -7.62 -5.94
CA ALA A 99 -5.14 -7.27 -5.08
C ALA A 99 -4.82 -6.07 -4.16
N VAL A 100 -3.60 -5.99 -3.63
CA VAL A 100 -3.09 -4.86 -2.84
C VAL A 100 -3.06 -3.58 -3.69
N LYS A 101 -2.47 -3.65 -4.89
CA LYS A 101 -2.33 -2.53 -5.83
C LYS A 101 -3.68 -1.96 -6.24
N MET A 102 -4.63 -2.81 -6.62
CA MET A 102 -6.00 -2.37 -6.93
C MET A 102 -6.67 -1.66 -5.74
N LYS A 103 -6.50 -2.17 -4.51
CA LYS A 103 -7.09 -1.55 -3.31
C LYS A 103 -6.45 -0.21 -2.98
N ALA A 104 -5.13 -0.10 -3.10
CA ALA A 104 -4.40 1.16 -2.92
C ALA A 104 -4.83 2.22 -3.95
N GLN A 105 -4.93 1.85 -5.23
CA GLN A 105 -5.44 2.74 -6.29
C GLN A 105 -6.84 3.27 -5.98
N LEU A 106 -7.74 2.40 -5.49
CA LEU A 106 -9.07 2.84 -5.09
C LEU A 106 -9.01 3.86 -3.94
N LEU A 107 -8.17 3.65 -2.92
CA LEU A 107 -8.00 4.61 -1.84
C LEU A 107 -7.53 5.97 -2.37
N THR A 108 -6.57 6.00 -3.29
CA THR A 108 -6.08 7.22 -3.93
C THR A 108 -7.21 7.96 -4.67
N VAL A 109 -7.97 7.25 -5.52
CA VAL A 109 -9.13 7.83 -6.24
C VAL A 109 -10.17 8.43 -5.27
N PHE A 110 -10.42 7.76 -4.14
CA PHE A 110 -11.38 8.26 -3.15
C PHE A 110 -10.92 9.55 -2.48
N ILE A 111 -9.63 9.74 -2.24
CA ILE A 111 -9.09 10.97 -1.64
C ILE A 111 -9.00 12.10 -2.64
N THR A 112 -8.53 11.84 -3.87
CA THR A 112 -8.47 12.87 -4.93
C THR A 112 -9.84 13.47 -5.19
N ASN A 113 -10.90 12.65 -5.25
CA ASN A 113 -12.26 13.12 -5.45
C ASN A 113 -12.86 13.86 -4.24
N LYS A 114 -12.29 13.72 -3.03
CA LYS A 114 -12.79 14.37 -1.81
C LYS A 114 -12.38 15.84 -1.70
N ARG A 115 -11.25 16.26 -2.30
CA ARG A 115 -10.84 17.68 -2.35
C ARG A 115 -11.96 18.59 -2.86
N ASN A 116 -12.72 18.11 -3.84
CA ASN A 116 -13.85 18.85 -4.42
C ASN A 116 -15.05 19.01 -3.46
N ILE A 117 -15.22 18.11 -2.48
CA ILE A 117 -16.30 18.18 -1.48
C ILE A 117 -15.89 19.08 -0.30
N LEU A 118 -14.59 19.19 -0.04
CA LEU A 118 -14.04 19.98 1.08
C LEU A 118 -13.84 21.47 0.73
N ALA A 119 -13.77 21.81 -0.56
CA ALA A 119 -13.44 23.16 -1.04
C ALA A 119 -14.65 24.14 -1.09
N GLY A 120 -15.81 23.78 -0.54
CA GLY A 120 -17.00 24.65 -0.58
C GLY A 120 -17.74 24.73 0.76
N ASP A 121 -18.58 25.76 0.90
CA ASP A 121 -19.49 25.99 2.05
C ASP A 121 -20.55 24.87 2.26
N GLU A 122 -20.51 23.83 1.44
CA GLU A 122 -21.45 22.72 1.44
C GLU A 122 -21.05 21.55 2.33
N LEU A 123 -19.93 21.62 3.04
CA LEU A 123 -19.41 20.52 3.85
C LEU A 123 -20.41 20.07 4.94
N SER A 124 -21.14 21.03 5.52
CA SER A 124 -22.24 20.77 6.46
C SER A 124 -23.43 20.05 5.79
N LYS A 125 -23.79 20.44 4.56
CA LYS A 125 -24.85 19.82 3.75
C LYS A 125 -24.47 18.41 3.30
N ASN A 126 -23.21 18.20 2.97
CA ASN A 126 -22.65 16.95 2.46
C ASN A 126 -22.07 16.04 3.57
N ARG A 127 -22.25 16.39 4.85
CA ARG A 127 -21.74 15.66 6.00
C ARG A 127 -22.08 14.16 5.97
N SER A 128 -23.33 13.81 5.64
CA SER A 128 -23.76 12.40 5.54
C SER A 128 -23.00 11.64 4.46
N LEU A 129 -22.78 12.28 3.31
CA LEU A 129 -22.01 11.73 2.19
C LEU A 129 -20.52 11.59 2.55
N LEU A 130 -19.94 12.58 3.23
CA LEU A 130 -18.55 12.52 3.70
C LEU A 130 -18.35 11.39 4.70
N ARG A 131 -19.30 11.21 5.62
CA ARG A 131 -19.31 10.11 6.58
C ARG A 131 -19.37 8.74 5.89
N SER A 132 -20.30 8.54 4.96
CA SER A 132 -20.40 7.27 4.23
C SER A 132 -19.14 6.97 3.40
N LYS A 133 -18.51 7.99 2.81
CA LYS A 133 -17.22 7.85 2.13
C LYS A 133 -16.10 7.49 3.11
N ALA A 134 -16.05 8.10 4.30
CA ALA A 134 -15.08 7.76 5.32
C ALA A 134 -15.24 6.30 5.80
N ASP A 135 -16.47 5.84 6.04
CA ASP A 135 -16.75 4.44 6.36
C ASP A 135 -16.32 3.48 5.23
N GLY A 136 -16.53 3.88 3.97
CA GLY A 136 -16.09 3.11 2.81
C GLY A 136 -14.57 3.00 2.71
N ILE A 137 -13.85 4.09 2.99
CA ILE A 137 -12.39 4.10 3.04
C ILE A 137 -11.89 3.18 4.17
N ALA A 138 -12.48 3.26 5.35
CA ALA A 138 -12.10 2.41 6.48
C ALA A 138 -12.20 0.92 6.13
N ARG A 139 -13.31 0.48 5.53
CA ARG A 139 -13.49 -0.91 5.09
C ARG A 139 -12.49 -1.32 4.02
N ARG A 140 -12.17 -0.44 3.06
CA ARG A 140 -11.18 -0.74 2.01
C ARG A 140 -9.77 -0.85 2.57
N ALA A 141 -9.42 0.01 3.52
CA ALA A 141 -8.14 0.00 4.21
C ALA A 141 -7.98 -1.28 5.07
N GLU A 142 -9.05 -1.75 5.70
CA GLU A 142 -9.07 -3.06 6.37
C GLU A 142 -8.80 -4.22 5.40
N LEU A 143 -9.49 -4.25 4.25
CA LEU A 143 -9.24 -5.26 3.22
C LEU A 143 -7.81 -5.19 2.64
N LEU A 144 -7.25 -3.99 2.56
CA LEU A 144 -5.86 -3.79 2.15
C LEU A 144 -4.90 -4.40 3.18
N GLN A 145 -5.12 -4.17 4.48
CA GLN A 145 -4.33 -4.79 5.55
C GLN A 145 -4.35 -6.32 5.44
N GLN A 146 -5.54 -6.92 5.29
CA GLN A 146 -5.66 -8.38 5.15
C GLN A 146 -4.89 -8.92 3.94
N SER A 147 -4.90 -8.19 2.83
CA SER A 147 -4.18 -8.56 1.61
C SER A 147 -2.67 -8.40 1.77
N ALA A 148 -2.22 -7.33 2.43
CA ALA A 148 -0.82 -7.08 2.73
C ALA A 148 -0.27 -8.09 3.76
N MET A 149 -1.05 -8.49 4.75
CA MET A 149 -0.68 -9.58 5.67
C MET A 149 -0.50 -10.91 4.94
N ALA A 150 -1.29 -11.16 3.89
CA ALA A 150 -1.15 -12.36 3.07
C ALA A 150 0.10 -12.35 2.17
N LEU A 151 0.69 -11.18 1.88
CA LEU A 151 1.97 -11.09 1.15
C LEU A 151 3.16 -11.57 1.98
N ARG A 152 3.03 -11.56 3.31
CA ARG A 152 4.09 -12.02 4.25
C ARG A 152 4.22 -13.54 4.30
N ARG A 153 3.24 -14.28 3.78
CA ARG A 153 3.14 -15.73 3.86
C ARG A 153 3.50 -16.36 2.52
#